data_AF-A0A2I0QIJ5-F1
#
_entry.id   AF-A0A2I0QIJ5-F1
#
_cell.length_a   1.000
_cell.length_b   1.000
_cell.length_c   1.000
_cell.angle_alpha   90.00
_cell.angle_beta   90.00
_cell.angle_gamma   90.00
#
_symmetry.space_group_name_H-M   'P 1'
#
loop_
_entity.id
_entity.type
_entity.pdbx_description
1 polymer ?
#
loop_
_entity_poly.entity_id
_entity_poly.type
_entity_poly.pdbx_seq_one_letter_code
_entity_poly.pdbx_strand_id
1 'polypeptide(L)' 'METLTINIPKDLEIVLNHIVEKFGFKSKQEFVEAATKEKVLEMKKRLFFEISDEIAEGLRKRGISEEEILEEFEKTRRK' A
#
# COMPACT_ATOMS: atom_id res chain seq x y z
N MET A 1 -22.72 4.12 -6.17
CA MET A 1 -21.34 4.64 -6.13
C MET A 1 -21.44 6.08 -5.72
N GLU A 2 -20.65 6.50 -4.73
CA GLU A 2 -20.51 7.92 -4.40
C GLU A 2 -19.65 8.60 -5.46
N THR A 3 -19.98 9.84 -5.79
CA THR A 3 -19.24 10.63 -6.77
C THR A 3 -18.35 11.65 -6.06
N LEU A 4 -17.11 11.75 -6.50
CA LEU A 4 -16.15 12.74 -6.03
C LEU A 4 -15.80 13.66 -7.20
N THR A 5 -15.90 14.97 -6.99
CA THR A 5 -15.40 15.98 -7.94
C THR A 5 -14.03 16.45 -7.52
N ILE A 6 -13.06 16.35 -8.42
CA ILE A 6 -11.68 16.80 -8.22
C ILE A 6 -11.31 17.87 -9.24
N ASN A 7 -10.69 18.95 -8.77
CA ASN A 7 -10.13 19.98 -9.63
C ASN A 7 -8.65 19.69 -9.84
N ILE A 8 -8.24 19.56 -11.10
CA ILE A 8 -6.86 19.28 -11.49
C ILE A 8 -6.26 20.55 -12.11
N PRO A 9 -5.05 20.96 -11.69
CA PRO A 9 -4.29 22.02 -12.34
C PRO A 9 -4.12 21.76 -13.86
N LYS A 10 -4.13 22.84 -14.65
CA LYS A 10 -4.13 22.74 -16.13
C LYS A 10 -2.86 22.09 -16.70
N ASP A 11 -1.72 22.31 -16.06
CA ASP A 11 -0.45 21.66 -16.36
C ASP A 11 -0.54 20.13 -16.16
N LEU A 12 -1.16 19.69 -15.07
CA LEU A 12 -1.42 18.27 -14.82
C LEU A 12 -2.45 17.67 -15.77
N GLU A 13 -3.41 18.45 -16.24
CA GLU A 13 -4.38 17.97 -17.24
C GLU A 13 -3.70 17.55 -18.56
N ILE A 14 -2.71 18.33 -19.02
CA ILE A 14 -1.95 18.00 -20.25
C ILE A 14 -1.21 16.67 -20.06
N VAL A 15 -0.55 16.50 -18.92
CA VAL A 15 0.16 15.26 -18.58
C VAL A 15 -0.81 14.09 -18.47
N LEU A 16 -1.95 14.29 -17.83
CA LEU A 16 -2.99 13.28 -17.67
C LEU A 16 -3.53 12.79 -19.02
N ASN A 17 -3.81 13.71 -19.95
CA ASN A 17 -4.24 13.35 -21.31
C ASN A 17 -3.20 12.46 -22.00
N HIS A 18 -1.92 12.86 -21.93
CA HIS A 18 -0.84 12.09 -22.54
C HIS A 18 -0.71 10.69 -21.93
N ILE A 19 -0.85 10.55 -20.61
CA ILE A 19 -0.81 9.24 -19.92
C ILE A 19 -2.00 8.38 -20.36
N VAL A 20 -3.22 8.93 -20.35
CA VAL A 20 -4.43 8.20 -20.74
C VAL A 20 -4.29 7.63 -22.15
N GLU A 21 -3.83 8.44 -23.10
CA GLU A 21 -3.60 8.01 -24.48
C GLU A 21 -2.46 6.98 -24.58
N LYS A 22 -1.29 7.29 -24.02
CA LYS A 22 -0.08 6.46 -24.15
C LYS A 22 -0.23 5.07 -23.54
N PHE A 23 -0.97 4.98 -22.43
CA PHE A 23 -1.15 3.73 -21.69
C PHE A 23 -2.50 3.05 -21.98
N GLY A 24 -3.28 3.59 -22.93
CA GLY A 24 -4.50 2.93 -23.44
C GLY A 24 -5.68 2.92 -22.48
N PHE A 25 -5.77 3.91 -21.58
CA PHE A 25 -6.94 4.07 -20.73
C PHE A 25 -8.13 4.59 -21.55
N LYS A 26 -9.33 4.07 -21.28
CA LYS A 26 -10.58 4.46 -21.96
C LYS A 26 -11.04 5.85 -21.54
N SER A 27 -10.64 6.31 -20.36
CA SER A 27 -10.99 7.63 -19.84
C SER A 27 -10.04 8.11 -18.73
N LYS A 28 -10.04 9.42 -18.46
CA LYS A 28 -9.41 10.01 -17.28
C LYS A 28 -9.92 9.38 -15.98
N GLN A 29 -11.21 9.06 -15.92
CA GLN A 29 -11.81 8.45 -14.74
C GLN A 29 -11.22 7.05 -14.46
N GLU A 30 -11.11 6.22 -15.49
CA GLU A 30 -10.52 4.88 -15.35
C GLU A 30 -9.08 4.96 -14.83
N PHE A 31 -8.28 5.91 -15.36
CA PHE A 31 -6.95 6.17 -14.84
C PHE A 31 -6.96 6.58 -13.37
N VAL A 32 -7.80 7.55 -12.98
CA VAL A 32 -7.88 8.05 -11.59
C VAL A 32 -8.31 6.92 -10.65
N GLU A 33 -9.26 6.08 -11.04
CA GLU A 33 -9.68 4.92 -10.25
C GLU A 33 -8.54 3.92 -10.06
N ALA A 34 -7.81 3.58 -11.13
CA ALA A 34 -6.67 2.67 -11.06
C ALA A 34 -5.55 3.23 -10.18
N ALA A 35 -5.16 4.49 -10.42
CA ALA A 35 -4.12 5.18 -9.65
C ALA A 35 -4.50 5.30 -8.17
N THR A 36 -5.77 5.56 -7.86
CA THR A 36 -6.26 5.63 -6.47
C THR A 36 -6.17 4.27 -5.80
N LYS A 37 -6.59 3.18 -6.47
CA LYS A 37 -6.48 1.82 -5.94
C LYS A 37 -5.02 1.45 -5.65
N GLU A 38 -4.12 1.74 -6.58
CA GLU A 38 -2.70 1.52 -6.41
C GLU A 38 -2.14 2.30 -5.22
N LYS A 39 -2.49 3.59 -5.11
CA LYS A 39 -2.02 4.42 -3.99
C LYS A 39 -2.52 3.93 -2.65
N VAL A 40 -3.78 3.50 -2.56
CA VAL A 40 -4.34 2.89 -1.34
C VAL A 40 -3.58 1.63 -0.96
N LEU A 41 -3.23 0.77 -1.92
CA LEU A 41 -2.43 -0.43 -1.65
C LEU A 41 -1.03 -0.08 -1.15
N GLU A 42 -0.38 0.92 -1.74
CA GLU A 42 0.91 1.42 -1.28
C GLU A 42 0.83 1.91 0.17
N MET A 43 -0.19 2.70 0.52
CA MET A 43 -0.38 3.19 1.89
C MET A 43 -0.64 2.06 2.88
N LYS A 44 -1.42 1.04 2.50
CA LYS A 44 -1.62 -0.16 3.33
C LYS A 44 -0.31 -0.92 3.58
N LYS A 45 0.55 -1.03 2.57
CA LYS A 45 1.88 -1.65 2.74
C LYS A 45 2.74 -0.87 3.72
N ARG A 46 2.75 0.46 3.63
CA ARG A 46 3.49 1.31 4.58
C ARG A 46 3.03 1.09 6.01
N LEU A 47 1.71 1.11 6.25
CA LEU A 47 1.13 0.86 7.56
C LEU A 47 1.49 -0.54 8.10
N PHE A 48 1.48 -1.56 7.24
CA PHE A 48 1.90 -2.90 7.62
C PHE A 48 3.36 -2.94 8.10
N PHE A 49 4.26 -2.26 7.39
CA PHE A 49 5.67 -2.20 7.78
C PHE A 49 5.87 -1.40 9.07
N GLU A 50 5.20 -0.26 9.23
CA GLU A 50 5.24 0.52 10.47
C GLU A 50 4.85 -0.33 11.70
N ILE A 51 3.75 -1.08 11.59
CA ILE A 51 3.31 -2.00 12.67
C ILE A 51 4.33 -3.12 12.88
N SER A 52 4.86 -3.69 11.80
CA SER A 52 5.84 -4.78 11.89
C SER A 52 7.12 -4.34 12.56
N ASP A 53 7.58 -3.13 12.26
CA ASP A 53 8.77 -2.51 12.85
C ASP A 53 8.55 -2.22 14.35
N GLU A 54 7.38 -1.71 14.72
CA GLU A 54 7.00 -1.52 16.13
C GLU A 54 7.02 -2.83 16.92
N ILE A 55 6.47 -3.90 16.34
CA ILE A 55 6.49 -5.25 16.94
C ILE A 55 7.93 -5.74 17.09
N ALA A 56 8.73 -5.66 16.02
CA ALA A 56 10.12 -6.10 16.04
C ALA A 56 10.95 -5.36 17.09
N GLU A 57 10.77 -4.05 17.23
CA GLU A 57 11.40 -3.25 18.27
C GLU A 57 10.93 -3.68 19.67
N GLY A 58 9.64 -3.94 19.85
CA GLY A 58 9.08 -4.45 21.10
C GLY A 58 9.65 -5.80 21.53
N LEU A 59 9.84 -6.72 20.57
CA LEU A 59 10.45 -8.03 20.80
C LEU A 59 11.93 -7.90 21.16
N ARG A 60 12.67 -7.07 20.43
CA ARG A 60 14.10 -6.80 20.69
C ARG A 60 14.32 -6.22 22.08
N LYS A 61 13.47 -5.27 22.51
CA LYS A 61 13.51 -4.69 23.87
C LYS A 61 13.25 -5.72 24.97
N ARG A 62 12.51 -6.79 24.67
CA ARG A 62 12.24 -7.91 25.58
C ARG A 62 13.33 -8.99 25.52
N GLY A 63 14.33 -8.83 24.67
CA GLY A 63 15.42 -9.79 24.49
C GLY A 63 15.01 -11.07 23.78
N ILE A 64 13.86 -11.08 23.10
CA ILE A 64 13.36 -12.26 22.37
C ILE A 64 14.13 -12.37 21.04
N SER A 65 14.78 -13.50 20.81
CA SER A 65 15.52 -13.77 19.58
C SER A 65 14.63 -14.31 18.46
N GLU A 66 15.12 -14.23 17.21
CA GLU A 66 14.42 -14.81 16.06
C GLU A 66 14.28 -16.33 16.19
N GLU A 67 15.28 -17.01 16.75
CA GLU A 67 15.25 -18.45 17.02
C GLU A 67 14.14 -18.82 18.00
N GLU A 68 13.98 -18.07 19.08
CA GLU A 68 12.91 -18.30 20.06
C GLU A 68 11.51 -18.12 19.44
N ILE A 69 11.34 -17.13 18.56
CA ILE A 69 10.09 -16.91 17.83
C ILE A 69 9.80 -18.11 16.91
N LEU A 70 10.79 -18.57 16.16
CA LEU A 70 10.66 -19.69 15.23
C LEU A 70 10.33 -21.00 15.96
N GLU A 71 10.96 -21.25 17.11
CA GLU A 71 10.66 -22.41 17.93
C GLU A 71 9.20 -22.41 18.42
N GLU A 72 8.68 -21.28 18.91
CA GLU A 72 7.29 -21.17 19.34
C GLU A 72 6.28 -21.32 18.19
N PHE A 73 6.60 -20.77 17.02
CA PHE A 73 5.79 -20.96 15.81
C PHE A 73 5.70 -22.44 15.41
N GLU A 74 6.81 -23.17 15.41
CA GLU A 74 6.85 -24.59 15.07
C GLU A 74 6.14 -25.47 16.11
N LYS A 75 6.28 -25.16 17.40
CA LYS A 75 5.50 -25.81 18.47
C LYS A 75 4.00 -25.64 18.27
N THR A 76 3.56 -24.44 17.86
CA THR A 76 2.14 -24.14 17.63
C THR A 76 1.61 -24.83 16.37
N ARG A 77 2.38 -24.87 15.28
CA ARG A 77 2.00 -25.53 14.02
C ARG A 77 1.77 -27.03 14.15
N ARG A 78 2.51 -27.69 15.07
CA ARG A 78 2.45 -29.14 15.30
C ARG A 78 1.34 -29.58 16.27
N LYS A 79 0.60 -28.62 16.84
CA LYS A 79 -0.63 -28.86 17.60
C LYS A 79 -1.84 -28.89 16.67
#